data_AF-A0AAE2BQD1-F1
#
_entry.id   AF-A0AAE2BQD1-F1
#
_cell.length_a   1.000
_cell.length_b   1.000
_cell.length_c   1.000
_cell.angle_alpha   90.00
_cell.angle_beta   90.00
_cell.angle_gamma   90.00
#
_symmetry.space_group_name_H-M   'P 1'
#
loop_
_entity.id
_entity.type
_entity.pdbx_description
1 polymer ?
#
loop_
_entity_poly.entity_id
_entity_poly.type
_entity_poly.pdbx_seq_one_letter_code
_entity_poly.pdbx_strand_id
1 'polypeptide(L)'
;MIPTTNFMYKIKPRTNASTFLHHFNQTLNLFFLPSSGSRFLSHQTVDNCRRQEIREEESPVSKFDFKAYMLEKIGVVNQALDAAVPLRDPVKLHEAMRYSLLSQGKRICPIVCLASCRLVGGDESMALPSACALEMIHAMSLMHDDLPCMDNDDLRRGRPSNHVVFGNTFL
;
A
#
# COMPACT_ATOMS: atom_id res chain seq x y z
N MET A 1 -9.62 30.82 37.75
CA MET A 1 -9.84 31.23 36.35
C MET A 1 -8.88 30.46 35.46
N ILE A 2 -9.36 29.36 34.88
CA ILE A 2 -8.65 28.54 33.89
C ILE A 2 -9.74 28.18 32.88
N PRO A 3 -9.62 28.52 31.59
CA PRO A 3 -10.71 28.33 30.65
C PRO A 3 -10.81 26.86 30.23
N THR A 4 -11.98 26.26 30.44
CA THR A 4 -12.38 24.98 29.86
C THR A 4 -12.61 25.17 28.36
N THR A 5 -11.67 24.74 27.52
CA THR A 5 -11.90 24.64 26.08
C THR A 5 -12.41 23.24 25.73
N ASN A 6 -13.71 23.16 25.50
CA ASN A 6 -14.37 22.04 24.82
C ASN A 6 -13.80 21.95 23.39
N PHE A 7 -12.86 21.04 23.14
CA PHE A 7 -12.45 20.69 21.77
C PHE A 7 -13.29 19.51 21.27
N MET A 8 -14.48 19.85 20.80
CA MET A 8 -15.46 18.93 20.24
C MET A 8 -15.02 18.55 18.81
N TYR A 9 -14.39 17.39 18.64
CA TYR A 9 -14.10 16.83 17.31
C TYR A 9 -15.42 16.50 16.60
N LYS A 10 -15.82 17.41 15.71
CA LYS A 10 -16.99 17.27 14.84
C LYS A 10 -16.59 16.42 13.62
N ILE A 11 -16.91 15.13 13.64
CA ILE A 11 -16.73 14.24 12.48
C ILE A 11 -17.63 14.74 11.35
N LYS A 12 -17.03 15.19 10.25
CA LYS A 12 -17.75 15.63 9.03
C LYS A 12 -17.95 14.41 8.11
N PRO A 13 -19.15 14.22 7.53
CA PRO A 13 -19.50 13.00 6.80
C PRO A 13 -18.80 12.89 5.43
N ARG A 14 -18.54 11.64 5.03
CA ARG A 14 -18.01 11.20 3.71
C ARG A 14 -18.68 11.95 2.55
N THR A 15 -17.89 12.64 1.76
CA THR A 15 -18.27 13.06 0.40
C THR A 15 -17.87 11.98 -0.62
N ASN A 16 -18.75 11.78 -1.60
CA ASN A 16 -18.86 10.62 -2.48
C ASN A 16 -17.63 10.32 -3.37
N ALA A 17 -17.42 9.01 -3.60
CA ALA A 17 -16.32 8.40 -4.36
C ALA A 17 -16.33 8.68 -5.89
N SER A 18 -17.29 9.44 -6.40
CA SER A 18 -17.51 9.64 -7.84
C SER A 18 -16.61 10.71 -8.47
N THR A 19 -16.10 11.68 -7.69
CA THR A 19 -15.35 12.83 -8.24
C THR A 19 -13.87 12.51 -8.50
N PHE A 20 -13.32 11.50 -7.82
CA PHE A 20 -11.89 11.14 -7.93
C PHE A 20 -11.59 10.26 -9.16
N LEU A 21 -12.58 9.52 -9.67
CA LEU A 21 -12.44 8.66 -10.85
C LEU A 21 -12.48 9.42 -12.18
N HIS A 22 -13.03 10.64 -12.21
CA HIS A 22 -13.13 11.42 -13.44
C HIS A 22 -11.83 12.13 -13.81
N HIS A 23 -10.98 12.47 -12.83
CA HIS A 23 -9.75 13.21 -13.11
C HIS A 23 -8.57 12.31 -13.54
N PHE A 24 -8.62 11.01 -13.25
CA PHE A 24 -7.56 10.06 -13.58
C PHE A 24 -7.63 9.53 -15.03
N ASN A 25 -8.81 9.53 -15.65
CA ASN A 25 -9.03 8.96 -16.98
C ASN A 25 -8.61 9.87 -18.16
N GLN A 26 -8.31 11.15 -17.92
CA GLN A 26 -7.98 12.08 -19.03
C GLN A 26 -6.50 12.07 -19.44
N THR A 27 -5.60 11.48 -18.65
CA THR A 27 -4.15 11.58 -18.92
C THR A 27 -3.58 10.37 -19.68
N LEU A 28 -4.35 9.30 -19.90
CA LEU A 28 -3.85 8.05 -20.51
C LEU A 28 -4.13 7.89 -22.01
N ASN A 29 -4.86 8.82 -22.64
CA ASN A 29 -5.27 8.70 -24.05
C ASN A 29 -4.33 9.39 -25.07
N LEU A 30 -3.19 9.96 -24.67
CA LEU A 30 -2.31 10.70 -25.59
C LEU A 30 -1.07 9.94 -26.08
N PHE A 31 -0.86 8.67 -25.72
CA PHE A 31 0.42 7.99 -25.97
C PHE A 31 0.41 6.83 -26.99
N PHE A 32 -0.73 6.48 -27.59
CA PHE A 32 -0.78 5.38 -28.57
C PHE A 32 -1.55 5.76 -29.83
N LEU A 33 -0.82 6.27 -30.83
CA LEU A 33 -1.21 6.22 -32.24
C LEU A 33 -0.45 5.08 -32.92
N PRO A 34 -1.09 4.18 -33.68
CA PRO A 34 -0.39 3.15 -34.44
C PRO A 34 0.10 3.71 -35.79
N SER A 35 1.36 3.44 -36.12
CA SER A 35 1.95 3.68 -37.44
C SER A 35 1.66 2.51 -38.39
N SER A 36 1.13 2.83 -39.56
CA SER A 36 0.77 1.90 -40.64
C SER A 36 2.00 1.28 -41.30
N GLY A 37 2.04 -0.05 -41.40
CA GLY A 37 3.01 -0.79 -42.22
C GLY A 37 2.57 -0.94 -43.69
N SER A 38 3.52 -1.04 -44.62
CA SER A 38 3.29 -1.52 -46.00
C SER A 38 4.61 -1.89 -46.71
N ARG A 39 4.53 -2.93 -47.56
CA ARG A 39 5.45 -3.41 -48.63
C ARG A 39 6.52 -4.44 -48.19
N PHE A 40 6.82 -5.54 -48.90
CA PHE A 40 6.35 -6.14 -50.16
C PHE A 40 7.03 -7.53 -50.35
N LEU A 41 6.25 -8.51 -50.82
CA LEU A 41 6.47 -9.71 -51.67
C LEU A 41 7.67 -10.71 -51.59
N SER A 42 7.24 -11.99 -51.53
CA SER A 42 7.57 -13.18 -52.35
C SER A 42 8.95 -13.86 -52.29
N HIS A 43 8.96 -15.16 -51.91
CA HIS A 43 9.46 -16.25 -52.77
C HIS A 43 9.02 -17.67 -52.30
N GLN A 44 8.51 -18.41 -53.28
CA GLN A 44 8.23 -19.83 -53.50
C GLN A 44 8.76 -20.99 -52.60
N THR A 45 7.81 -21.92 -52.34
CA THR A 45 7.83 -23.40 -52.40
C THR A 45 8.48 -24.24 -51.28
N VAL A 46 7.83 -25.41 -51.08
CA VAL A 46 8.23 -26.68 -50.45
C VAL A 46 7.98 -26.82 -48.93
N ASP A 47 6.93 -27.55 -48.55
CA ASP A 47 7.02 -28.80 -47.78
C ASP A 47 5.66 -29.22 -47.19
N ASN A 48 5.04 -30.22 -47.82
CA ASN A 48 3.93 -30.98 -47.28
C ASN A 48 4.45 -31.88 -46.14
N CYS A 49 4.54 -31.35 -44.92
CA CYS A 49 4.66 -32.15 -43.72
C CYS A 49 3.39 -31.98 -42.88
N ARG A 50 2.66 -33.09 -42.73
CA ARG A 50 1.37 -33.21 -42.02
C ARG A 50 1.53 -32.72 -40.58
N ARG A 51 1.27 -31.44 -40.35
CA ARG A 51 1.30 -30.80 -39.04
C ARG A 51 0.05 -31.27 -38.30
N GLN A 52 0.19 -32.31 -37.48
CA GLN A 52 -0.82 -32.66 -36.50
C GLN A 52 -1.11 -31.39 -35.68
N GLU A 53 -2.34 -30.91 -35.75
CA GLU A 53 -2.86 -29.89 -34.86
C GLU A 53 -2.82 -30.46 -33.44
N ILE A 54 -1.74 -30.19 -32.72
CA ILE A 54 -1.75 -30.27 -31.27
C ILE A 54 -2.73 -29.20 -30.84
N ARG A 55 -3.93 -29.62 -30.42
CA ARG A 55 -4.89 -28.76 -29.74
C ARG A 55 -4.24 -28.35 -28.43
N GLU A 56 -3.64 -27.17 -28.42
CA GLU A 56 -3.29 -26.47 -27.19
C GLU A 56 -4.63 -26.16 -26.50
N GLU A 57 -5.02 -27.02 -25.55
CA GLU A 57 -5.98 -26.63 -24.53
C GLU A 57 -5.31 -25.55 -23.69
N GLU A 58 -5.43 -24.29 -24.13
CA GLU A 58 -5.11 -23.13 -23.31
C GLU A 58 -6.06 -23.15 -22.10
N SER A 59 -5.60 -23.76 -21.01
CA SER A 59 -6.22 -23.56 -19.70
C SER A 59 -6.23 -22.05 -19.44
N PRO A 60 -7.37 -21.42 -19.10
CA PRO A 60 -7.42 -19.98 -18.92
C PRO A 60 -6.51 -19.60 -17.76
N VAL A 61 -5.36 -18.99 -18.06
CA VAL A 61 -4.45 -18.47 -17.03
C VAL A 61 -5.19 -17.36 -16.31
N SER A 62 -5.65 -17.67 -15.10
CA SER A 62 -6.34 -16.74 -14.21
C SER A 62 -5.53 -15.45 -14.09
N LYS A 63 -6.10 -14.34 -14.59
CA LYS A 63 -5.48 -13.02 -14.51
C LYS A 63 -5.31 -12.62 -13.04
N PHE A 64 -4.07 -12.44 -12.58
CA PHE A 64 -3.79 -11.97 -11.22
C PHE A 64 -4.23 -10.51 -11.06
N ASP A 65 -5.15 -10.24 -10.12
CA ASP A 65 -5.53 -8.88 -9.75
C ASP A 65 -4.65 -8.38 -8.60
N PHE A 66 -3.62 -7.63 -8.97
CA PHE A 66 -2.70 -7.01 -8.01
C PHE A 66 -3.39 -6.03 -7.07
N LYS A 67 -4.40 -5.28 -7.55
CA LYS A 67 -5.07 -4.26 -6.74
C LYS A 67 -5.90 -4.92 -5.65
N ALA A 68 -6.67 -5.96 -6.01
CA ALA A 68 -7.44 -6.74 -5.03
C ALA A 68 -6.52 -7.39 -3.99
N TYR A 69 -5.41 -7.99 -4.44
CA TYR A 69 -4.41 -8.60 -3.54
C TYR A 69 -3.87 -7.58 -2.54
N MET A 70 -3.42 -6.41 -3.00
CA MET A 70 -2.88 -5.38 -2.12
C MET A 70 -3.92 -4.89 -1.11
N LEU A 71 -5.17 -4.67 -1.53
CA LEU A 71 -6.23 -4.20 -0.63
C LEU A 71 -6.57 -5.24 0.45
N GLU A 72 -6.62 -6.52 0.09
CA GLU A 72 -6.79 -7.62 1.04
C GLU A 72 -5.67 -7.62 2.09
N LYS A 73 -4.40 -7.62 1.64
CA LYS A 73 -3.26 -7.71 2.55
C LYS A 73 -3.09 -6.47 3.41
N ILE A 74 -3.40 -5.27 2.90
CA ILE A 74 -3.45 -4.04 3.70
C ILE A 74 -4.44 -4.20 4.86
N GLY A 75 -5.63 -4.78 4.60
CA GLY A 75 -6.65 -5.01 5.62
C GLY A 75 -6.14 -5.93 6.73
N VAL A 76 -5.58 -7.09 6.35
CA VAL A 76 -5.02 -8.08 7.29
C VAL A 76 -3.91 -7.47 8.14
N VAL A 77 -2.96 -6.78 7.51
CA VAL A 77 -1.82 -6.15 8.21
C VAL A 77 -2.29 -5.05 9.15
N ASN A 78 -3.21 -4.18 8.73
CA ASN A 78 -3.74 -3.13 9.60
C ASN A 78 -4.44 -3.69 10.83
N GLN A 79 -5.22 -4.76 10.67
CA GLN A 79 -5.88 -5.43 11.79
C GLN A 79 -4.85 -6.05 12.75
N ALA A 80 -3.81 -6.69 12.23
CA ALA A 80 -2.75 -7.28 13.03
C ALA A 80 -1.94 -6.22 13.79
N LEU A 81 -1.60 -5.10 13.15
CA LEU A 81 -0.91 -3.97 13.79
C LEU A 81 -1.74 -3.34 14.90
N ASP A 82 -3.04 -3.18 14.67
CA ASP A 82 -3.96 -2.62 15.65
C ASP A 82 -4.03 -3.50 16.91
N ALA A 83 -4.09 -4.82 16.73
CA ALA A 83 -4.05 -5.79 17.82
C ALA A 83 -2.69 -5.88 18.51
N ALA A 84 -1.59 -5.69 17.77
CA ALA A 84 -0.23 -5.81 18.30
C ALA A 84 0.17 -4.66 19.24
N VAL A 85 -0.42 -3.47 19.07
CA VAL A 85 -0.10 -2.28 19.88
C VAL A 85 -1.35 -1.76 20.59
N PRO A 86 -1.89 -2.47 21.60
CA PRO A 86 -3.05 -1.98 22.35
C PRO A 86 -2.70 -0.74 23.18
N LEU A 87 -3.71 0.07 23.52
CA LEU A 87 -3.55 1.16 24.49
C LEU A 87 -3.32 0.58 25.89
N ARG A 88 -2.21 0.95 26.53
CA ARG A 88 -1.82 0.55 27.88
C ARG A 88 -1.10 1.71 28.56
N ASP A 89 -0.92 1.62 29.87
CA ASP A 89 -0.13 2.60 30.61
C ASP A 89 1.37 2.49 30.25
N PRO A 90 2.06 3.61 29.98
CA PRO A 90 1.53 4.98 29.92
C PRO A 90 0.77 5.29 28.63
N VAL A 91 -0.52 5.67 28.76
CA VAL A 91 -1.45 5.80 27.62
C VAL A 91 -0.94 6.73 26.52
N LYS A 92 -0.36 7.89 26.87
CA LYS A 92 0.15 8.86 25.90
C LYS A 92 1.23 8.30 24.97
N LEU A 93 2.10 7.43 25.48
CA LEU A 93 3.13 6.78 24.67
C LEU A 93 2.48 5.86 23.64
N HIS A 94 1.52 5.04 24.08
CA HIS A 94 0.80 4.13 23.19
C HIS A 94 -0.06 4.89 22.17
N GLU A 95 -0.66 6.02 22.55
CA GLU A 95 -1.35 6.93 21.61
C GLU A 95 -0.40 7.47 20.54
N ALA A 96 0.79 7.93 20.93
CA ALA A 96 1.80 8.42 20.00
C ALA A 96 2.28 7.31 19.05
N MET A 97 2.57 6.11 19.56
CA MET A 97 2.95 4.96 18.74
C MET A 97 1.85 4.61 17.72
N ARG A 98 0.61 4.48 18.19
CA ARG A 98 -0.54 4.11 17.35
C ARG A 98 -0.88 5.20 16.33
N TYR A 99 -0.70 6.48 16.67
CA TYR A 99 -0.97 7.59 15.77
C TYR A 99 -0.19 7.49 14.46
N SER A 100 1.11 7.24 14.54
CA SER A 100 1.97 7.11 13.36
C SER A 100 1.83 5.74 12.70
N LEU A 101 1.83 4.66 13.50
CA LEU A 101 1.82 3.29 13.00
C LEU A 101 0.53 2.97 12.23
N LEU A 102 -0.63 3.35 12.77
CA LEU A 102 -1.95 3.07 12.18
C LEU A 102 -2.41 4.16 11.21
N SER A 103 -1.56 5.14 10.90
CA SER A 103 -1.82 6.11 9.84
C SER A 103 -1.93 5.42 8.48
N GLN A 104 -2.64 6.06 7.52
CA GLN A 104 -2.78 5.52 6.18
C GLN A 104 -1.40 5.34 5.53
N GLY A 105 -1.14 4.18 4.96
CA GLY A 105 0.12 3.84 4.30
C GLY A 105 -0.09 2.76 3.24
N LYS A 106 0.89 2.61 2.36
CA LYS A 106 0.86 1.60 1.29
C LYS A 106 1.13 0.18 1.81
N ARG A 107 1.69 0.05 3.01
CA ARG A 107 2.06 -1.22 3.66
C ARG A 107 2.92 -2.13 2.77
N ILE A 108 3.83 -1.55 1.99
CA ILE A 108 4.63 -2.32 1.01
C ILE A 108 5.54 -3.32 1.72
N CYS A 109 6.28 -2.87 2.75
CA CYS A 109 7.22 -3.70 3.48
C CYS A 109 6.58 -4.97 4.09
N PRO A 110 5.49 -4.88 4.87
CA PRO A 110 4.83 -6.07 5.42
C PRO A 110 4.25 -6.97 4.33
N ILE A 111 3.69 -6.42 3.25
CA ILE A 111 3.10 -7.23 2.18
C ILE A 111 4.17 -8.01 1.40
N VAL A 112 5.34 -7.42 1.18
CA VAL A 112 6.49 -8.11 0.58
C VAL A 112 7.01 -9.23 1.49
N CYS A 113 6.98 -9.04 2.81
CA CYS A 113 7.33 -10.09 3.77
C CYS A 113 6.35 -11.28 3.67
N LEU A 114 5.04 -11.02 3.69
CA LEU A 114 4.01 -12.05 3.54
C LEU A 114 4.12 -12.78 2.19
N ALA A 115 4.28 -12.02 1.10
CA ALA A 115 4.43 -12.58 -0.24
C ALA A 115 5.67 -13.46 -0.37
N SER A 116 6.81 -13.04 0.21
CA SER A 116 8.05 -13.82 0.22
C SER A 116 7.90 -15.13 0.99
N CYS A 117 7.21 -15.13 2.14
CA CYS A 117 6.93 -16.33 2.90
C CYS A 117 6.08 -17.33 2.08
N ARG A 118 5.02 -16.83 1.45
CA ARG A 118 4.17 -17.65 0.59
C ARG A 118 4.89 -18.17 -0.65
N LEU A 119 5.78 -17.37 -1.25
CA LEU A 119 6.56 -17.75 -2.43
C LEU A 119 7.43 -18.99 -2.16
N VAL A 120 7.98 -19.12 -0.96
CA VAL A 120 8.78 -20.29 -0.56
C VAL A 120 7.95 -21.44 0.02
N GLY A 121 6.62 -21.36 -0.08
CA GLY A 121 5.69 -22.39 0.40
C GLY A 121 5.33 -22.31 1.88
N GLY A 122 5.65 -21.19 2.56
CA GLY A 122 5.26 -20.95 3.95
C GLY A 122 3.82 -20.45 4.10
N ASP A 123 3.29 -20.57 5.31
CA ASP A 123 2.00 -19.96 5.68
C ASP A 123 2.18 -18.48 6.05
N GLU A 124 1.41 -17.61 5.40
CA GLU A 124 1.39 -16.18 5.68
C GLU A 124 1.08 -15.88 7.16
N SER A 125 0.28 -16.72 7.83
CA SER A 125 -0.06 -16.55 9.25
C SER A 125 1.18 -16.55 10.15
N MET A 126 2.18 -17.35 9.80
CA MET A 126 3.45 -17.48 10.53
C MET A 126 4.37 -16.27 10.30
N ALA A 127 4.26 -15.63 9.14
CA ALA A 127 5.04 -14.43 8.81
C ALA A 127 4.38 -13.13 9.28
N LEU A 128 3.11 -13.15 9.67
CA LEU A 128 2.35 -11.96 10.05
C LEU A 128 2.97 -11.19 11.23
N PRO A 129 3.47 -11.82 12.32
CA PRO A 129 4.17 -11.10 13.37
C PRO A 129 5.45 -10.42 12.89
N SER A 130 6.23 -11.07 12.02
CA SER A 130 7.44 -10.50 11.42
C SER A 130 7.13 -9.33 10.50
N ALA A 131 6.07 -9.44 9.69
CA ALA A 131 5.57 -8.36 8.86
C ALA A 131 5.15 -7.14 9.71
N CYS A 132 4.46 -7.37 10.83
CA CYS A 132 4.11 -6.30 11.77
C CYS A 132 5.36 -5.63 12.37
N ALA A 133 6.35 -6.41 12.80
CA ALA A 133 7.60 -5.89 13.34
C ALA A 133 8.35 -5.01 12.32
N LEU A 134 8.40 -5.42 11.05
CA LEU A 134 9.00 -4.61 9.98
C LEU A 134 8.28 -3.28 9.79
N GLU A 135 6.94 -3.26 9.78
CA GLU A 135 6.19 -2.02 9.66
C GLU A 135 6.33 -1.12 10.90
N MET A 136 6.50 -1.70 12.10
CA MET A 136 6.80 -0.94 13.33
C MET A 136 8.15 -0.24 13.23
N ILE A 137 9.19 -0.95 12.78
CA ILE A 137 10.53 -0.38 12.56
C ILE A 137 10.46 0.70 11.47
N HIS A 138 9.74 0.45 10.38
CA HIS A 138 9.54 1.43 9.32
C HIS A 138 8.86 2.71 9.85
N ALA A 139 7.78 2.57 10.63
CA ALA A 139 7.08 3.70 11.23
C ALA A 139 7.98 4.49 12.19
N MET A 140 8.77 3.78 13.01
CA MET A 140 9.71 4.39 13.95
C MET A 140 10.79 5.21 13.24
N SER A 141 11.36 4.68 12.15
CA SER A 141 12.33 5.42 11.34
C SER A 141 11.74 6.75 10.87
N LEU A 142 10.53 6.73 10.29
CA LEU A 142 9.88 7.94 9.81
C LEU A 142 9.57 8.95 10.93
N MET A 143 9.20 8.46 12.12
CA MET A 143 8.95 9.32 13.28
C MET A 143 10.23 10.04 13.74
N HIS A 144 11.36 9.35 13.70
CA HIS A 144 12.66 9.94 13.99
C HIS A 144 13.10 10.91 12.90
N ASP A 145 12.91 10.56 11.63
CA ASP A 145 13.23 11.42 10.49
C ASP A 145 12.48 12.76 10.56
N ASP A 146 11.22 12.74 11.01
CA ASP A 146 10.41 13.95 11.19
C ASP A 146 10.95 14.92 12.26
N LEU A 147 11.83 14.50 13.17
CA LEU A 147 12.23 15.34 14.32
C LEU A 147 12.93 16.64 13.90
N PRO A 148 12.84 17.72 14.70
CA PRO A 148 13.48 19.00 14.40
C PRO A 148 14.99 18.98 14.21
N CYS A 149 15.66 17.94 14.74
CA CYS A 149 17.10 17.73 14.58
C CYS A 149 17.47 16.94 13.31
N MET A 150 16.49 16.36 12.62
CA MET A 150 16.65 15.58 11.39
C MET A 150 16.04 16.37 10.23
N ASP A 151 14.85 16.02 9.74
CA ASP A 151 14.22 16.70 8.61
C ASP A 151 13.36 17.91 9.04
N ASN A 152 12.96 17.97 10.32
CA ASN A 152 12.06 19.00 10.85
C ASN A 152 10.73 19.10 10.04
N ASP A 153 10.17 17.94 9.70
CA ASP A 153 8.94 17.85 8.93
C ASP A 153 7.71 18.02 9.83
N ASP A 154 6.98 19.12 9.66
CA ASP A 154 5.73 19.37 10.40
C ASP A 154 4.57 18.48 9.94
N LEU A 155 4.64 17.94 8.71
CA LEU A 155 3.58 17.17 8.08
C LEU A 155 4.10 15.87 7.49
N ARG A 156 3.41 14.77 7.81
CA ARG A 156 3.64 13.44 7.21
C ARG A 156 2.33 12.90 6.67
N ARG A 157 2.31 12.59 5.37
CA ARG A 157 1.12 12.05 4.66
C ARG A 157 -0.14 12.92 4.82
N GLY A 158 0.05 14.25 4.82
CA GLY A 158 -1.05 15.21 4.95
C GLY A 158 -1.61 15.35 6.38
N ARG A 159 -0.94 14.79 7.39
CA ARG A 159 -1.28 14.95 8.82
C ARG A 159 -0.10 15.57 9.57
N PRO A 160 -0.31 16.28 10.68
CA PRO A 160 0.77 16.71 11.55
C PRO A 160 1.68 15.54 11.94
N SER A 161 2.98 15.73 11.86
CA SER A 161 3.96 14.72 12.27
C SER A 161 3.85 14.44 13.77
N ASN A 162 4.43 13.32 14.21
CA ASN A 162 4.23 12.84 15.57
C ASN A 162 4.71 13.87 16.62
N HIS A 163 5.89 14.43 16.39
CA HIS A 163 6.52 15.39 17.30
C HIS A 163 5.75 16.72 17.38
N VAL A 164 5.04 17.13 16.33
CA VAL A 164 4.14 18.30 16.35
C VAL A 164 2.92 18.05 17.24
N VAL A 165 2.39 16.82 17.27
CA VAL A 165 1.19 16.48 18.06
C VAL A 165 1.53 16.18 19.52
N PHE A 166 2.58 15.41 19.77
CA PHE A 166 2.91 14.88 21.10
C PHE A 166 4.14 15.53 21.74
N GLY A 167 4.90 16.34 21.00
CA GLY A 167 6.19 16.88 21.42
C GLY A 167 7.34 15.90 21.21
N ASN A 168 8.57 16.39 21.40
CA ASN A 168 9.79 15.59 21.21
C ASN A 168 10.12 14.66 22.38
N THR A 169 9.33 14.63 23.45
CA THR A 169 9.69 13.91 24.69
C THR A 169 9.35 12.42 24.64
N PHE A 170 8.48 12.00 23.73
CA PHE A 170 8.00 10.61 23.61
C PHE A 170 8.62 9.84 22.44
N LEU A 171 9.63 10.44 21.78
CA LEU A 171 10.39 9.91 20.65
C LEU A 171 11.87 9.86 21.05
#